data_AF-A0A445CSU6-F1
#
_entry.id   AF-A0A445CSU6-F1
#
_cell.length_a   1.000
_cell.length_b   1.000
_cell.length_c   1.000
_cell.angle_alpha   90.00
_cell.angle_beta   90.00
_cell.angle_gamma   90.00
#
_symmetry.space_group_name_H-M   'P 1'
#
loop_
_entity.id
_entity.type
_entity.pdbx_description
1 polymer ?
#
loop_
_entity_poly.entity_id
_entity_poly.type
_entity_poly.pdbx_seq_one_letter_code
_entity_poly.pdbx_strand_id
1 'polypeptide(L)'
;MPSFCSSQSLRINNIFFTHRKILAKQKSNDNNNNNVTSYAVIFDAGSSGSRVHVFHFDQNLNLLHIGNEIEFYKKIKPGLSAYADNPEEAAESLIPLLDEAQNIIPPQFQPKTPLRLGVSISISDFCIFDLKIDSLNLKSNSSSQR
;
A
#
# COMPACT_ATOMS: atom_id res chain seq x y z
N MET A 1 -14.87 25.92 -5.29
CA MET A 1 -14.20 25.87 -3.97
C MET A 1 -12.76 25.46 -4.20
N PRO A 2 -11.76 26.13 -3.62
CA PRO A 2 -10.36 25.77 -3.91
C PRO A 2 -9.98 24.51 -3.12
N SER A 3 -9.48 23.50 -3.83
CA SER A 3 -8.84 22.31 -3.29
C SER A 3 -7.43 22.67 -2.82
N PHE A 4 -7.19 22.71 -1.52
CA PHE A 4 -5.86 22.89 -0.98
C PHE A 4 -5.12 21.54 -0.95
N CYS A 5 -4.29 21.30 -1.96
CA CYS A 5 -3.11 20.43 -1.80
C CYS A 5 -1.89 21.33 -1.96
N SER A 6 -1.26 21.70 -0.85
CA SER A 6 -0.07 22.56 -0.86
C SER A 6 1.07 21.83 -0.15
N SER A 7 2.16 21.60 -0.86
CA SER A 7 3.45 21.20 -0.30
C SER A 7 4.49 22.22 -0.75
N GLN A 8 4.86 23.16 0.13
CA GLN A 8 5.99 24.07 -0.14
C GLN A 8 7.30 23.41 0.30
N SER A 9 8.33 23.52 -0.55
CA SER A 9 9.69 23.02 -0.29
C SER A 9 10.62 24.20 0.02
N LEU A 10 11.45 24.10 1.05
CA LEU A 10 12.55 25.03 1.31
C LEU A 10 13.89 24.30 1.39
N ARG A 11 14.86 24.76 0.58
CA ARG A 11 16.31 24.45 0.67
C ARG A 11 16.93 25.36 1.73
N ILE A 12 17.94 25.04 2.54
CA ILE A 12 19.29 24.53 2.25
C ILE A 12 19.91 24.01 3.58
N ASN A 13 20.44 22.78 3.56
CA ASN A 13 21.61 22.25 4.30
C ASN A 13 21.64 20.71 4.08
N ASN A 14 22.02 20.33 2.85
CA ASN A 14 22.33 19.01 2.29
C ASN A 14 21.56 17.72 2.69
N ILE A 15 20.41 17.82 3.34
CA ILE A 15 19.48 16.68 3.50
C ILE A 15 18.10 17.10 2.97
N PHE A 16 17.86 16.77 1.70
CA PHE A 16 16.57 16.96 1.03
C PHE A 16 15.75 15.68 1.06
N PHE A 17 14.89 15.52 2.07
CA PHE A 17 13.86 14.49 2.07
C PHE A 17 12.55 15.03 2.66
N THR A 18 11.93 16.00 1.98
CA THR A 18 10.49 16.17 2.14
C THR A 18 9.79 14.96 1.50
N HIS A 19 9.03 14.23 2.31
CA HIS A 19 8.09 13.17 1.91
C HIS A 19 8.65 11.85 1.31
N ARG A 20 9.82 11.37 1.74
CA ARG A 20 10.17 9.95 1.61
C ARG A 20 10.32 9.29 2.98
N LYS A 21 9.20 8.85 3.54
CA LYS A 21 9.15 7.75 4.52
C LYS A 21 9.41 6.38 3.85
N ILE A 22 10.08 6.37 2.68
CA ILE A 22 10.24 5.18 1.81
C ILE A 22 11.54 4.42 2.10
N LEU A 23 12.47 4.96 2.89
CA LEU A 23 13.72 4.25 3.19
C LEU A 23 14.04 4.24 4.69
N ALA A 24 13.13 3.70 5.50
CA ALA A 24 13.49 3.22 6.82
C ALA A 24 14.36 1.96 6.67
N LYS A 25 15.67 2.18 6.47
CA LYS A 25 16.76 1.20 6.37
C LYS A 25 16.45 -0.10 7.14
N GLN A 26 16.14 -1.18 6.44
CA GLN A 26 16.07 -2.52 7.00
C GLN A 26 17.43 -3.18 6.81
N LYS A 27 18.06 -3.57 7.92
CA LYS A 27 19.23 -4.44 7.94
C LYS A 27 18.70 -5.87 7.90
N SER A 28 18.87 -6.58 6.78
CA SER A 28 18.67 -8.02 6.75
C SER A 28 19.67 -8.64 7.73
N ASN A 29 19.18 -9.53 8.60
CA ASN A 29 20.01 -10.26 9.56
C ASN A 29 20.56 -11.56 8.90
N ASP A 30 20.93 -11.45 7.61
CA ASP A 30 21.56 -12.53 6.86
C ASP A 30 23.06 -12.24 6.83
N ASN A 31 23.83 -13.08 7.53
CA ASN A 31 25.29 -13.02 7.51
C ASN A 31 25.79 -13.16 6.06
N ASN A 32 26.41 -12.10 5.54
CA ASN A 32 26.96 -11.94 4.18
C ASN A 32 26.00 -11.41 3.10
N ASN A 33 25.43 -10.23 3.31
CA ASN A 33 25.42 -9.08 2.37
C ASN A 33 24.31 -8.11 2.80
N ASN A 34 24.67 -6.88 3.17
CA ASN A 34 23.75 -5.85 3.64
C ASN A 34 22.89 -5.27 2.49
N ASN A 35 22.10 -6.11 1.83
CA ASN A 35 21.23 -5.69 0.76
C ASN A 35 19.94 -5.14 1.38
N VAL A 36 19.88 -3.82 1.52
CA VAL A 36 18.66 -3.13 1.95
C VAL A 36 17.60 -3.35 0.88
N THR A 37 16.47 -3.92 1.26
CA THR A 37 15.31 -4.11 0.37
C THR A 37 14.06 -3.51 0.99
N SER A 38 13.06 -3.21 0.16
CA SER A 38 11.79 -2.63 0.57
C SER A 38 10.64 -3.19 -0.25
N TYR A 39 9.45 -3.17 0.33
CA TYR A 39 8.20 -3.55 -0.35
C TYR A 39 7.34 -2.30 -0.54
N ALA A 40 6.45 -2.32 -1.53
CA ALA A 40 5.38 -1.34 -1.67
C ALA A 40 4.10 -2.05 -2.11
N VAL A 41 2.96 -1.63 -1.54
CA VAL A 41 1.64 -2.14 -1.94
C VAL A 41 0.81 -1.01 -2.52
N ILE A 42 0.24 -1.26 -3.68
CA ILE A 42 -0.61 -0.31 -4.39
C ILE A 42 -1.94 -0.99 -4.69
N PHE A 43 -3.01 -0.43 -4.15
CA PHE A 43 -4.37 -0.78 -4.51
C PHE A 43 -4.86 0.18 -5.59
N ASP A 44 -5.39 -0.36 -6.68
CA ASP A 44 -6.07 0.39 -7.74
C ASP A 44 -7.54 0.02 -7.70
N ALA A 45 -8.34 0.94 -7.18
CA ALA A 45 -9.77 0.80 -7.04
C ALA A 45 -10.49 1.57 -8.17
N GLY A 46 -10.87 0.84 -9.20
CA GLY A 46 -11.66 1.36 -10.31
C GLY A 46 -13.15 1.06 -10.17
N SER A 47 -13.95 1.65 -11.05
CA SER A 47 -15.40 1.38 -11.15
C SER A 47 -15.72 -0.09 -11.49
N SER A 48 -14.91 -0.70 -12.37
CA SER A 48 -15.15 -2.06 -12.87
C SER A 48 -14.47 -3.17 -12.05
N GLY A 49 -13.66 -2.80 -11.06
CA GLY A 49 -12.95 -3.75 -10.21
C GLY A 49 -11.79 -3.11 -9.49
N SER A 50 -11.43 -3.71 -8.36
CA SER A 50 -10.29 -3.33 -7.53
C SER A 50 -9.14 -4.31 -7.71
N ARG A 51 -7.91 -3.81 -7.60
CA ARG A 51 -6.68 -4.58 -7.82
C ARG A 51 -5.68 -4.28 -6.73
N VAL A 52 -4.78 -5.21 -6.48
CA VAL A 52 -3.60 -5.00 -5.63
C VAL A 52 -2.35 -5.40 -6.40
N HIS A 53 -1.33 -4.57 -6.27
CA HIS A 53 0.02 -4.80 -6.75
C HIS A 53 0.96 -4.76 -5.56
N VAL A 54 1.81 -5.78 -5.42
CA VAL A 54 2.92 -5.78 -4.46
C VAL A 54 4.22 -5.81 -5.23
N PHE A 55 5.09 -4.86 -4.93
CA PHE A 55 6.42 -4.75 -5.51
C PHE A 55 7.49 -4.96 -4.45
N HIS A 56 8.59 -5.58 -4.84
CA HIS A 56 9.79 -5.74 -4.02
C HIS A 56 10.95 -5.02 -4.71
N PHE A 57 11.67 -4.20 -3.96
CA PHE A 57 12.75 -3.36 -4.48
C PHE A 57 14.06 -3.58 -3.72
N ASP A 58 15.17 -3.45 -4.42
CA ASP A 58 16.49 -3.29 -3.81
C ASP A 58 16.78 -1.83 -3.41
N GLN A 59 17.96 -1.61 -2.84
CA GLN A 59 18.45 -0.29 -2.44
C GLN A 59 18.60 0.71 -3.61
N ASN A 60 18.73 0.22 -4.84
CA ASN A 60 18.84 0.99 -6.06
C ASN A 60 17.48 1.19 -6.75
N LEU A 61 16.39 0.75 -6.12
CA LEU A 61 15.02 0.76 -6.65
C LEU A 61 14.83 -0.16 -7.86
N ASN A 62 15.67 -1.19 -8.02
CA ASN A 62 15.44 -2.24 -9.00
C ASN A 62 14.38 -3.20 -8.47
N LEU A 63 13.49 -3.64 -9.36
CA LEU A 63 12.49 -4.66 -9.04
C LEU A 63 13.16 -6.01 -8.78
N LEU A 64 12.78 -6.63 -7.68
CA LEU A 64 13.16 -7.96 -7.26
C LEU A 64 11.99 -8.91 -7.47
N HIS A 65 12.28 -10.20 -7.65
CA HIS A 65 11.27 -11.20 -7.89
C HIS A 65 10.54 -11.57 -6.59
N ILE A 66 9.21 -11.63 -6.66
CA ILE A 66 8.33 -12.20 -5.66
C ILE A 66 7.92 -13.59 -6.17
N GLY A 67 8.54 -14.64 -5.62
CA GLY A 67 8.39 -15.99 -6.16
C GLY A 67 8.96 -16.09 -7.58
N ASN A 68 8.09 -16.35 -8.56
CA ASN A 68 8.48 -16.49 -9.97
C ASN A 68 8.22 -15.22 -10.81
N GLU A 69 7.56 -14.20 -10.23
CA GLU A 69 7.13 -13.00 -10.94
C GLU A 69 7.83 -11.75 -10.36
N ILE A 70 7.83 -10.65 -11.10
CA ILE A 70 8.44 -9.36 -10.66
C ILE A 70 7.50 -8.54 -9.76
N GLU A 71 6.21 -8.87 -9.77
CA GLU A 71 5.17 -8.27 -8.95
C GLU A 71 4.17 -9.36 -8.55
N PHE A 72 3.47 -9.16 -7.43
CA PHE A 72 2.27 -9.92 -7.15
C PHE A 72 1.06 -9.11 -7.60
N TYR A 73 0.17 -9.73 -8.38
CA TYR A 73 -1.04 -9.11 -8.90
C TYR A 73 -2.28 -9.90 -8.54
N LYS A 74 -3.28 -9.23 -7.96
CA LYS A 74 -4.63 -9.82 -7.78
C LYS A 74 -5.72 -8.80 -8.08
N LYS A 75 -6.81 -9.26 -8.68
CA LYS A 75 -7.98 -8.45 -9.04
C LYS A 75 -9.27 -9.08 -8.53
N ILE A 76 -10.17 -8.23 -8.04
CA ILE A 76 -11.53 -8.59 -7.63
C ILE A 76 -12.56 -7.78 -8.42
N LYS A 77 -13.80 -8.26 -8.39
CA LYS A 77 -14.99 -7.61 -8.92
C LYS A 77 -16.14 -7.82 -7.92
N PRO A 78 -17.11 -6.89 -7.83
CA PRO A 78 -17.22 -5.63 -8.56
C PRO A 78 -16.23 -4.55 -8.06
N GLY A 79 -16.19 -3.38 -8.70
CA GLY A 79 -15.36 -2.24 -8.28
C GLY A 79 -16.05 -1.36 -7.25
N LEU A 80 -15.34 -0.36 -6.70
CA LEU A 80 -15.87 0.49 -5.62
C LEU A 80 -17.15 1.25 -6.02
N SER A 81 -17.34 1.57 -7.30
CA SER A 81 -18.55 2.27 -7.75
C SER A 81 -19.82 1.44 -7.60
N ALA A 82 -19.73 0.12 -7.53
CA ALA A 82 -20.89 -0.74 -7.29
C ALA A 82 -21.40 -0.63 -5.85
N TYR A 83 -20.58 -0.12 -4.94
CA TYR A 83 -20.88 0.05 -3.52
C TYR A 83 -21.14 1.52 -3.15
N ALA A 84 -21.55 2.35 -4.12
CA ALA A 84 -21.76 3.78 -3.91
C ALA A 84 -22.75 4.09 -2.78
N ASP A 85 -23.75 3.23 -2.60
CA ASP A 85 -24.78 3.38 -1.56
C ASP A 85 -24.36 2.78 -0.21
N ASN A 86 -23.30 1.95 -0.18
CA ASN A 86 -22.88 1.22 1.02
C ASN A 86 -21.34 1.22 1.19
N PRO A 87 -20.76 2.28 1.78
CA PRO A 87 -19.30 2.43 1.88
C PRO A 87 -18.63 1.41 2.80
N GLU A 88 -19.36 0.81 3.75
CA GLU A 88 -18.83 -0.23 4.64
C GLU A 88 -18.53 -1.51 3.84
N GLU A 89 -19.46 -1.95 3.01
CA GLU A 89 -19.29 -3.10 2.12
C GLU A 89 -18.19 -2.86 1.07
N ALA A 90 -18.02 -1.60 0.64
CA ALA A 90 -16.91 -1.20 -0.22
C ALA A 90 -15.54 -1.47 0.45
N ALA A 91 -15.42 -1.16 1.74
CA ALA A 91 -14.21 -1.43 2.52
C ALA A 91 -14.01 -2.94 2.74
N GLU A 92 -15.08 -3.66 3.08
CA GLU A 92 -15.04 -5.13 3.24
C GLU A 92 -14.59 -5.84 1.96
N SER A 93 -14.99 -5.34 0.79
CA SER A 93 -14.58 -5.89 -0.49
C SER A 93 -13.06 -5.88 -0.70
N LEU A 94 -12.33 -4.96 -0.05
CA LEU A 94 -10.87 -4.83 -0.18
C LEU A 94 -10.09 -5.73 0.79
N ILE A 95 -10.72 -6.28 1.83
CA ILE A 95 -10.08 -7.15 2.83
C ILE A 95 -9.37 -8.35 2.18
N PRO A 96 -9.98 -9.10 1.23
CA PRO A 96 -9.31 -10.23 0.58
C PRO A 96 -8.07 -9.85 -0.24
N LEU A 97 -7.95 -8.59 -0.66
CA LEU A 97 -6.74 -8.10 -1.33
C LEU A 97 -5.66 -7.72 -0.32
N LEU A 98 -6.06 -7.18 0.84
CA LEU A 98 -5.16 -6.83 1.93
C LEU A 98 -4.51 -8.07 2.55
N ASP A 99 -5.31 -9.10 2.83
CA ASP A 99 -4.83 -10.35 3.43
C ASP A 99 -3.76 -11.01 2.56
N GLU A 100 -3.98 -11.04 1.24
CA GLU A 100 -3.02 -11.59 0.28
C GLU A 100 -1.72 -10.78 0.26
N ALA A 101 -1.82 -9.45 0.22
CA ALA A 101 -0.64 -8.59 0.29
C ALA A 101 0.13 -8.79 1.61
N GLN A 102 -0.57 -8.97 2.73
CA GLN A 102 0.03 -9.22 4.02
C GLN A 102 0.74 -10.58 4.08
N ASN A 103 0.18 -11.61 3.44
CA ASN A 103 0.77 -12.94 3.37
C ASN A 103 2.04 -12.97 2.50
N ILE A 104 2.10 -12.15 1.45
CA ILE A 104 3.27 -12.02 0.59
C ILE A 104 4.41 -11.25 1.29
N ILE A 105 4.09 -10.24 2.10
CA ILE A 105 5.09 -9.39 2.75
C ILE A 105 5.53 -10.02 4.07
N PRO A 106 6.84 -10.29 4.26
CA PRO A 106 7.32 -10.85 5.51
C PRO A 106 7.02 -9.92 6.72
N PRO A 107 6.67 -10.46 7.89
CA PRO A 107 6.23 -9.67 9.06
C PRO A 107 7.18 -8.53 9.45
N GLN A 108 8.49 -8.72 9.27
CA GLN A 108 9.50 -7.70 9.55
C GLN A 108 9.40 -6.46 8.65
N PHE A 109 8.85 -6.59 7.44
CA PHE A 109 8.68 -5.50 6.49
C PHE A 109 7.31 -4.81 6.59
N GLN A 110 6.26 -5.53 7.02
CA GLN A 110 4.88 -5.03 7.14
C GLN A 110 4.75 -3.62 7.77
N PRO A 111 5.38 -3.28 8.92
CA PRO A 111 5.21 -1.95 9.52
C PRO A 111 5.87 -0.80 8.74
N LYS A 112 6.79 -1.13 7.81
CA LYS A 112 7.53 -0.15 7.01
C LYS A 112 7.05 -0.07 5.57
N THR A 113 6.31 -1.07 5.11
CA THR A 113 5.76 -1.10 3.75
C THR A 113 4.70 -0.01 3.60
N PRO A 114 4.90 0.98 2.71
CA PRO A 114 3.85 1.91 2.37
C PRO A 114 2.72 1.19 1.64
N LEU A 115 1.49 1.46 2.05
CA LEU A 115 0.30 1.07 1.30
C LEU A 115 -0.40 2.30 0.76
N ARG A 116 -0.76 2.23 -0.51
CA ARG A 116 -1.43 3.31 -1.21
C ARG A 116 -2.66 2.79 -1.88
N LEU A 117 -3.75 3.53 -1.74
CA LEU A 117 -4.99 3.28 -2.47
C LEU A 117 -5.18 4.41 -3.48
N GLY A 118 -5.06 4.06 -4.75
CA GLY A 118 -5.52 4.91 -5.84
C GLY A 118 -6.96 4.58 -6.16
N VAL A 119 -7.80 5.60 -6.19
CA VAL A 119 -9.19 5.48 -6.65
C VAL A 119 -9.30 6.15 -8.01
N SER A 120 -9.73 5.37 -9.01
CA SER A 120 -10.01 5.87 -10.37
C SER A 120 -11.52 5.81 -10.63
N ILE A 121 -12.14 6.99 -10.57
CA ILE A 121 -13.59 7.16 -10.82
C ILE A 121 -13.81 7.48 -12.30
N SER A 122 -12.88 8.23 -12.90
CA SER A 122 -12.86 8.62 -14.32
C SER A 122 -11.39 8.75 -14.81
N ILE A 123 -11.18 8.84 -16.13
CA ILE A 123 -9.84 9.00 -16.75
C ILE A 123 -9.15 10.30 -16.28
N SER A 124 -9.92 11.29 -15.82
CA SER A 124 -9.43 12.58 -15.31
C SER A 124 -9.24 12.63 -13.80
N ASP A 125 -9.83 11.71 -13.04
CA ASP A 125 -10.01 11.85 -11.59
C ASP A 125 -9.32 10.68 -10.87
N PHE A 126 -8.09 10.94 -10.42
CA PHE A 126 -7.26 10.00 -9.67
C PHE A 126 -6.94 10.57 -8.29
N CYS A 127 -7.49 9.94 -7.25
CA CYS A 127 -7.22 10.30 -5.86
C CYS A 127 -6.34 9.22 -5.21
N ILE A 128 -5.17 9.63 -4.69
CA ILE A 128 -4.29 8.75 -3.90
C ILE A 128 -4.52 9.00 -2.41
N PHE A 129 -4.82 7.92 -1.70
CA PHE A 129 -4.92 7.86 -0.25
C PHE A 129 -3.76 7.01 0.29
N ASP A 130 -3.01 7.53 1.26
CA ASP A 130 -2.04 6.73 2.01
C ASP A 130 -2.82 5.88 3.03
N LEU A 131 -2.72 4.55 2.91
CA LEU A 131 -3.32 3.61 3.85
C LEU A 131 -2.31 3.26 4.95
N LYS A 132 -2.82 3.10 6.17
CA LYS A 132 -2.06 2.62 7.32
C LYS A 132 -2.57 1.21 7.65
N ILE A 133 -1.70 0.19 7.68
CA ILE A 133 -2.09 -1.18 8.08
C ILE A 133 -2.80 -1.18 9.43
N ASP A 134 -2.29 -0.39 10.38
CA ASP A 134 -2.86 -0.30 11.73
C ASP A 134 -4.34 0.15 11.73
N SER A 135 -4.80 0.82 10.66
CA SER A 135 -6.18 1.29 10.50
C SER A 135 -7.12 0.28 9.83
N LEU A 136 -6.60 -0.82 9.26
CA LEU A 136 -7.41 -1.88 8.65
C LEU A 136 -7.67 -3.05 9.61
N ASN A 137 -7.11 -3.02 10.82
CA ASN A 137 -7.45 -3.96 11.89
C ASN A 137 -8.77 -3.60 12.58
N LEU A 138 -9.80 -3.27 11.78
CA LEU A 138 -11.16 -3.03 12.23
C LEU A 138 -11.82 -4.39 12.52
N LYS A 139 -11.71 -4.80 13.79
CA LYS A 139 -12.47 -5.85 14.49
C LYS A 139 -12.27 -7.30 14.02
N SER A 140 -11.29 -7.95 14.64
CA SER A 140 -11.48 -9.31 15.17
C SER A 140 -11.36 -9.31 16.71
N ASN A 141 -12.15 -8.48 17.37
CA ASN A 141 -12.42 -8.61 18.81
C ASN A 141 -13.94 -8.60 18.99
N SER A 142 -14.58 -9.68 18.54
CA SER A 142 -15.87 -10.08 19.10
C SER A 142 -15.60 -10.64 20.48
N SER A 143 -15.91 -9.82 21.48
CA SER A 143 -16.13 -10.19 22.87
C SER A 143 -16.82 -11.55 23.00
N SER A 144 -16.14 -12.51 23.62
CA SER A 144 -16.79 -13.59 24.36
C SER A 144 -16.38 -13.45 25.83
N GLN A 145 -17.07 -12.57 26.55
CA GLN A 145 -17.19 -12.69 28.00
C GLN A 145 -18.21 -13.80 28.28
N ARG A 146 -17.77 -14.84 28.97
CA ARG A 146 -18.53 -15.54 30.01
C ARG A 146 -17.56 -16.01 31.08
#